data_AF-A0A5B1BED2-F1
#
_entry.id   AF-A0A5B1BED2-F1
#
_cell.length_a   1.000
_cell.length_b   1.000
_cell.length_c   1.000
_cell.angle_alpha   90.00
_cell.angle_beta   90.00
_cell.angle_gamma   90.00
#
_symmetry.space_group_name_H-M   'P 1'
#
loop_
_entity.id
_entity.type
_entity.pdbx_description
1 polymer ?
#
loop_
_entity_poly.entity_id
_entity_poly.type
_entity_poly.pdbx_seq_one_letter_code
_entity_poly.pdbx_strand_id
1 'polypeptide(L)'
;MKKIYVCVLSLACCLFTYQVTAQTKIESTGDVTKIKNGEDVLIENHPYQADLGGCGGAIIGPTWIVTAEHCIGGIVGRTIGVGYTKKSDKSTGSNICGKASH
;
A
#
# COMPACT_ATOMS: atom_id res chain seq x y z
N MET A 1 14.17 -45.13 -36.31
CA MET A 1 12.73 -44.99 -35.99
C MET A 1 12.48 -44.52 -34.55
N LYS A 2 13.09 -45.13 -33.51
CA LYS A 2 12.90 -44.72 -32.09
C LYS A 2 13.38 -43.30 -31.74
N LYS A 3 14.43 -42.78 -32.41
CA LYS A 3 14.97 -41.42 -32.19
C LYS A 3 14.04 -40.29 -32.66
N ILE A 4 13.22 -40.54 -33.67
CA ILE A 4 12.22 -39.57 -34.20
C ILE A 4 11.06 -39.42 -33.21
N TYR A 5 10.64 -40.52 -32.58
CA TYR A 5 9.55 -40.51 -31.59
C TYR A 5 9.88 -39.67 -30.35
N VAL A 6 11.15 -39.68 -29.90
CA VAL A 6 11.62 -38.88 -28.76
C VAL A 6 11.54 -37.38 -29.05
N CYS A 7 11.92 -36.94 -30.25
CA CYS A 7 11.85 -35.53 -30.64
C CYS A 7 10.40 -35.06 -30.81
N VAL A 8 9.52 -35.91 -31.33
CA VAL A 8 8.09 -35.57 -31.50
C VAL A 8 7.37 -35.49 -30.15
N LEU A 9 7.70 -36.37 -29.19
CA LEU A 9 7.15 -36.31 -27.83
C LEU A 9 7.59 -35.05 -27.08
N SER A 10 8.85 -34.63 -27.23
CA SER A 10 9.37 -33.43 -26.57
C SER A 10 8.78 -32.14 -27.15
N LEU A 11 8.60 -32.07 -28.48
CA LEU A 11 7.97 -30.93 -29.14
C LEU A 11 6.48 -30.81 -28.80
N ALA A 12 5.76 -31.93 -28.72
CA ALA A 12 4.35 -31.94 -28.29
C ALA A 12 4.19 -31.51 -26.82
N CYS A 13 5.10 -31.93 -25.93
CA CYS A 13 5.13 -31.49 -24.53
C CYS A 13 5.31 -29.98 -24.41
N CYS A 14 6.28 -29.40 -25.14
CA CYS A 14 6.53 -27.96 -25.13
C CYS A 14 5.32 -27.14 -25.64
N LEU A 15 4.59 -27.65 -26.64
CA LEU A 15 3.38 -26.99 -27.16
C LEU A 15 2.21 -27.06 -26.16
N PHE A 16 2.08 -28.17 -25.41
CA PHE A 16 1.03 -28.34 -24.39
C PHE A 16 1.29 -27.48 -23.14
N THR A 17 2.56 -27.31 -22.74
CA THR A 17 2.93 -26.41 -21.63
C THR A 17 2.79 -24.93 -21.97
N TYR A 18 2.90 -24.57 -23.26
CA TYR A 18 2.78 -23.17 -23.69
C TYR A 18 1.36 -22.63 -23.50
N GLN A 19 0.34 -23.45 -23.76
CA GLN A 19 -1.07 -23.05 -23.65
C GLN A 19 -1.54 -22.87 -22.21
N VAL A 20 -0.87 -23.50 -21.22
CA VAL A 20 -1.27 -23.44 -19.79
C VAL A 20 -0.84 -22.12 -19.11
N THR A 21 -0.02 -21.28 -19.76
CA THR A 21 0.47 -20.01 -19.18
C THR A 21 -0.21 -18.75 -19.73
N ALA A 22 -1.31 -18.89 -20.49
CA ALA A 22 -2.12 -17.73 -20.88
C ALA A 22 -2.88 -17.19 -19.66
N GLN A 23 -2.19 -16.36 -18.89
CA GLN A 23 -2.66 -15.72 -17.67
C GLN A 23 -4.03 -15.10 -17.91
N THR A 24 -5.02 -15.53 -17.11
CA THR A 24 -6.14 -14.67 -16.77
C THR A 24 -5.57 -13.48 -16.01
N LYS A 25 -5.17 -12.44 -16.73
CA LYS A 25 -4.95 -11.12 -16.15
C LYS A 25 -6.33 -10.64 -15.69
N ILE A 26 -6.75 -11.07 -14.50
CA ILE A 26 -7.78 -10.37 -13.76
C ILE A 26 -7.14 -9.03 -13.44
N GLU A 27 -7.41 -8.04 -14.28
CA GLU A 27 -7.23 -6.65 -13.93
C GLU A 27 -8.22 -6.39 -12.82
N SER A 28 -7.78 -6.68 -11.59
CA SER A 28 -8.43 -6.18 -10.41
C SER A 28 -8.35 -4.67 -10.55
N THR A 29 -9.40 -4.06 -11.09
CA THR A 29 -9.85 -2.74 -10.68
C THR A 29 -10.37 -2.86 -9.24
N GLY A 30 -9.56 -3.48 -8.37
CA GLY A 30 -9.69 -3.39 -6.95
C GLY A 30 -9.24 -1.98 -6.68
N ASP A 31 -10.21 -1.09 -6.52
CA ASP A 31 -10.06 -0.02 -5.57
C ASP A 31 -9.40 -0.63 -4.32
N VAL A 32 -8.09 -0.44 -4.21
CA VAL A 32 -7.31 -1.01 -3.13
C VAL A 32 -7.63 -0.16 -1.92
N THR A 33 -8.77 -0.46 -1.31
CA THR A 33 -8.99 -0.12 0.09
C THR A 33 -7.83 -0.76 0.85
N LYS A 34 -6.89 0.08 1.30
CA LYS A 34 -5.72 -0.37 2.06
C LYS A 34 -6.13 -1.11 3.33
N ILE A 35 -7.33 -0.82 3.84
CA ILE A 35 -7.96 -1.46 5.00
C ILE A 35 -8.92 -2.56 4.52
N LYS A 36 -8.65 -3.82 4.88
CA LYS A 36 -9.50 -4.96 4.50
C LYS A 36 -10.86 -4.87 5.18
N ASN A 37 -11.94 -5.02 4.41
CA ASN A 37 -13.32 -4.87 4.86
C ASN A 37 -13.62 -3.52 5.52
N GLY A 38 -12.79 -2.51 5.25
CA GLY A 38 -13.07 -1.14 5.64
C GLY A 38 -14.07 -0.50 4.70
N GLU A 39 -14.64 0.60 5.16
CA GLU A 39 -15.38 1.54 4.34
C GLU A 39 -14.62 2.88 4.28
N ASP A 40 -14.88 3.66 3.25
CA ASP A 40 -14.35 5.01 3.16
C ASP A 40 -15.02 5.89 4.23
N VAL A 41 -14.20 6.63 4.97
CA VAL A 41 -14.65 7.54 6.03
C VAL A 41 -14.17 8.95 5.75
N LEU A 42 -14.93 9.94 6.22
CA LEU A 42 -14.56 11.34 6.16
C LEU A 42 -13.62 11.73 7.31
N ILE A 43 -12.68 12.65 7.08
CA ILE A 43 -11.75 13.12 8.11
C ILE A 43 -12.48 13.78 9.28
N GLU A 44 -13.65 14.36 9.04
CA GLU A 44 -14.51 14.96 10.04
C GLU A 44 -14.99 13.95 11.10
N ASN A 45 -15.11 12.67 10.73
CA ASN A 45 -15.49 11.60 11.66
C ASN A 45 -14.30 11.10 12.49
N HIS A 46 -13.07 11.30 12.00
CA HIS A 46 -11.83 10.84 12.64
C HIS A 46 -10.74 11.93 12.59
N PRO A 47 -10.98 13.12 13.19
CA PRO A 47 -10.14 14.30 12.99
C PRO A 47 -8.73 14.15 13.58
N TYR A 48 -8.52 13.14 14.42
CA TYR A 48 -7.23 12.79 14.99
C TYR A 48 -6.30 12.03 14.02
N GLN A 49 -6.79 11.55 12.87
CA GLN A 49 -5.98 10.76 11.94
C GLN A 49 -4.79 11.56 11.37
N ALA A 50 -3.59 10.98 11.44
CA ALA A 50 -2.37 11.52 10.85
C ALA A 50 -1.73 10.52 9.87
N ASP A 51 -1.25 11.02 8.73
CA ASP A 51 -0.49 10.29 7.72
C ASP A 51 1.01 10.61 7.84
N LEU A 52 1.80 9.58 8.11
CA LEU A 52 3.25 9.65 8.30
C LEU A 52 4.00 9.16 7.05
N GLY A 53 3.32 9.00 5.91
CA GLY A 53 3.93 8.62 4.65
C GLY A 53 4.32 7.14 4.59
N GLY A 54 3.36 6.26 4.92
CA GLY A 54 3.55 4.80 4.99
C GLY A 54 3.13 4.22 6.34
N CYS A 55 3.01 5.07 7.36
CA CYS A 55 2.46 4.77 8.68
C CYS A 55 1.26 5.68 8.99
N GLY A 56 0.54 5.34 10.06
CA GLY A 56 -0.48 6.20 10.66
C GLY A 56 -0.04 6.76 12.02
N GLY A 57 -0.85 7.66 12.56
CA GLY A 57 -0.72 8.19 13.92
C GLY A 57 -2.01 8.86 14.37
N ALA A 58 -2.04 9.29 15.62
CA ALA A 58 -3.18 10.02 16.19
C ALA A 58 -2.73 11.32 16.85
N ILE A 59 -3.43 12.42 16.55
CA ILE A 59 -3.26 13.71 17.20
C ILE A 59 -3.77 13.58 18.64
N ILE A 60 -2.88 13.81 19.61
CA ILE A 60 -3.20 13.80 21.05
C ILE A 60 -3.06 15.18 21.70
N GLY A 61 -2.57 16.16 20.94
CA GLY A 61 -2.48 17.55 21.36
C GLY A 61 -2.05 18.45 20.20
N PRO A 62 -2.00 19.79 20.42
CA PRO A 62 -1.75 20.75 19.35
C PRO A 62 -0.42 20.55 18.59
N THR A 63 0.57 19.95 19.27
CA THR A 63 1.91 19.67 18.73
C THR A 63 2.34 18.23 18.97
N TRP A 64 1.41 17.33 19.31
CA TRP A 64 1.72 15.96 19.73
C TRP A 64 0.93 14.95 18.91
N ILE A 65 1.67 14.02 18.30
CA ILE A 65 1.13 12.86 17.59
C ILE A 65 1.71 11.60 18.23
N VAL A 66 0.86 10.62 18.54
CA VAL A 66 1.29 9.28 18.91
C VAL A 66 1.37 8.40 17.66
N THR A 67 2.44 7.60 17.57
CA THR A 67 2.67 6.63 16.50
C THR A 67 3.48 5.44 17.02
N ALA A 68 3.73 4.44 16.18
CA ALA A 68 4.57 3.32 16.52
C ALA A 68 6.07 3.68 16.45
N GLU A 69 6.88 3.08 17.31
CA GLU A 69 8.34 3.30 17.34
C GLU A 69 8.99 2.99 15.99
N HIS A 70 8.58 1.91 15.30
CA HIS A 70 9.13 1.55 13.99
C HIS A 70 8.81 2.58 12.87
N CYS A 71 7.89 3.51 13.11
CA CYS A 71 7.59 4.59 12.19
C CYS A 71 8.54 5.79 12.39
N ILE A 72 9.24 5.89 13.52
CA ILE A 72 10.07 7.05 13.91
C ILE A 72 11.24 7.28 12.95
N GLY A 73 11.97 6.21 12.59
CA GLY A 73 13.12 6.30 11.70
C GLY A 73 12.78 6.89 10.32
N GLY A 74 11.50 6.78 9.92
CA GLY A 74 10.99 7.29 8.66
C GLY A 74 10.38 8.70 8.71
N ILE A 75 10.29 9.38 9.85
CA ILE A 75 9.52 10.64 10.00
C ILE A 75 10.32 11.87 10.46
N VAL A 76 11.55 11.69 10.96
CA VAL A 76 12.36 12.83 11.40
C VAL A 76 12.64 13.76 10.21
N GLY A 77 12.26 15.04 10.35
CA GLY A 77 12.41 16.04 9.30
C GLY A 77 11.38 15.97 8.16
N ARG A 78 10.35 15.13 8.28
CA ARG A 78 9.23 15.08 7.31
C ARG A 78 8.03 15.85 7.81
N THR A 79 7.24 16.33 6.86
CA THR A 79 5.89 16.85 7.10
C THR A 79 4.95 15.69 7.41
N ILE A 80 4.23 15.80 8.52
CA ILE A 80 3.09 14.93 8.81
C ILE A 80 1.82 15.51 8.18
N GLY A 81 1.08 14.68 7.45
CA GLY A 81 -0.18 15.06 6.81
C GLY A 81 -1.37 14.88 7.75
N VAL A 82 -2.22 15.91 7.85
CA VAL A 82 -3.44 15.89 8.68
C VAL A 82 -4.58 16.66 7.98
N GLY A 83 -5.82 16.36 8.37
CA GLY A 83 -6.99 17.14 7.92
C GLY A 83 -7.43 16.85 6.48
N TYR A 84 -7.23 15.63 5.98
CA TYR A 84 -7.74 15.19 4.69
C TYR A 84 -8.21 13.74 4.72
N THR A 85 -9.15 13.42 3.82
CA THR A 85 -9.67 12.07 3.63
C THR A 85 -8.85 11.29 2.61
N LYS A 86 -8.57 11.87 1.44
CA LYS A 86 -7.89 11.16 0.35
C LYS A 86 -6.40 11.41 0.41
N LYS A 87 -5.61 10.36 0.22
CA LYS A 87 -4.14 10.45 0.17
C LYS A 87 -3.60 11.37 -0.94
N SER A 88 -4.40 11.62 -1.99
CA SER A 88 -4.08 12.57 -3.06
C SER A 88 -4.21 14.03 -2.66
N ASP A 89 -4.89 14.32 -1.55
CA ASP A 89 -5.21 15.67 -1.13
C ASP A 89 -4.04 16.27 -0.34
N LYS A 90 -4.03 17.60 -0.23
CA LYS A 90 -3.01 18.30 0.56
C LYS A 90 -3.43 18.34 2.02
N SER A 91 -2.42 18.29 2.90
CA SER A 91 -2.62 18.60 4.32
C SER A 91 -3.24 19.99 4.46
N THR A 92 -4.36 20.07 5.18
CA THR A 92 -5.04 21.34 5.50
C THR A 92 -4.58 21.90 6.84
N GLY A 93 -3.89 21.10 7.67
CA GLY A 93 -3.32 21.51 8.95
C GLY A 93 -1.83 21.86 8.91
N SER A 94 -1.33 22.38 10.04
CA SER A 94 0.07 22.81 10.21
C SER A 94 1.07 21.68 9.96
N ASN A 95 2.16 21.98 9.26
CA ASN A 95 3.28 21.06 9.11
C ASN A 95 3.92 20.84 10.50
N ILE A 96 3.64 19.71 11.15
CA ILE A 96 4.34 19.33 12.37
C ILE A 96 5.68 18.71 11.95
N CYS A 97 6.79 19.38 12.26
CA CYS A 97 8.12 18.79 12.11
C CYS A 97 8.29 17.73 13.19
N GLY A 98 8.32 16.46 12.78
CA GLY A 98 8.44 15.34 13.71
C GLY A 98 9.75 15.38 14.51
N LYS A 99 9.64 15.51 15.83
CA LYS A 99 10.73 15.26 16.79
C LYS A 99 10.32 14.04 17.62
N ALA A 100 11.11 12.97 17.54
CA ALA A 100 10.91 11.82 18.40
C ALA A 100 11.62 12.04 19.74
N SER A 101 10.92 11.74 20.83
CA SER A 101 11.56 11.56 22.13
C SER A 101 11.84 10.08 22.28
N HIS A 102 13.13 9.72 22.38
CA HIS A 102 13.56 8.38 22.78
C HIS A 102 13.59 8.31 24.31
#